data_AF-A0A7C7HE26-F1
#
_entry.id   AF-A0A7C7HE26-F1
#
_cell.length_a   1.000
_cell.length_b   1.000
_cell.length_c   1.000
_cell.angle_alpha   90.00
_cell.angle_beta   90.00
_cell.angle_gamma   90.00
#
_symmetry.space_group_name_H-M   'P 1'
#
loop_
_entity.id
_entity.type
_entity.pdbx_description
1 polymer ?
#
loop_
_entity_poly.entity_id
_entity_poly.type
_entity_poly.pdbx_seq_one_letter_code
_entity_poly.pdbx_strand_id
1 'polypeptide(L)'
;MSFTLAHGSVPPMVTPMTEDAASIDRDGIAALVEWHIEAGTTGLFVVCSTGEMFALNQDEMVEIVETAVISADGRIPIIAGLPFPDVNRKAKIAKRYETVGVDGGVALQPFESPADDDTMYEHYARLADEVKIPLFIYEHPKWQSTHLLTPALVGRLVANVLVKARRQLSSVNQRLCSQR
;
A
#
# COMPACT_ATOMS: atom_id res chain seq x y z
N MET A 1 16.58 -6.36 6.51
CA MET A 1 15.72 -7.32 7.24
C MET A 1 14.62 -7.78 6.29
N SER A 2 14.16 -9.03 6.39
CA SER A 2 13.06 -9.53 5.54
C SER A 2 11.73 -9.06 6.10
N PHE A 3 11.12 -8.02 5.52
CA PHE A 3 9.73 -7.63 5.70
C PHE A 3 8.78 -8.85 5.67
N THR A 4 7.93 -8.95 6.69
CA THR A 4 6.92 -10.00 6.82
C THR A 4 5.72 -9.42 7.56
N LEU A 5 4.81 -8.80 6.81
CA LEU A 5 3.55 -8.24 7.30
C LEU A 5 2.49 -9.34 7.54
N ALA A 6 2.90 -10.51 8.04
CA ALA A 6 2.04 -11.71 8.08
C ALA A 6 1.13 -11.77 9.32
N HIS A 7 1.53 -11.13 10.41
CA HIS A 7 0.87 -11.24 11.70
C HIS A 7 1.01 -9.94 12.47
N GLY A 8 -0.08 -9.48 13.08
CA GLY A 8 -0.11 -8.31 13.95
C GLY A 8 -1.19 -7.29 13.58
N SER A 9 -1.05 -6.08 14.13
CA SER A 9 -1.93 -4.94 13.88
C SER A 9 -1.23 -3.97 12.94
N VAL A 10 -1.84 -3.67 11.79
CA VAL A 10 -1.36 -2.66 10.84
C VAL A 10 -2.51 -1.69 10.58
N PRO A 11 -2.74 -0.72 11.48
CA PRO A 11 -3.86 0.18 11.39
C PRO A 11 -3.68 1.16 10.23
N PRO A 12 -4.79 1.55 9.58
CA PRO A 12 -4.79 2.70 8.70
C PRO A 12 -4.58 3.97 9.54
N MET A 13 -3.55 4.73 9.21
CA MET A 13 -3.23 5.99 9.90
C MET A 13 -4.03 7.14 9.27
N VAL A 14 -4.62 7.99 10.12
CA VAL A 14 -5.20 9.28 9.70
C VAL A 14 -4.10 10.23 9.23
N THR A 15 -4.46 11.34 8.57
CA THR A 15 -3.50 12.33 8.09
C THR A 15 -3.61 13.60 8.94
N PRO A 16 -2.69 13.83 9.90
CA PRO A 16 -2.57 15.12 10.56
C PRO A 16 -2.35 16.25 9.54
N MET A 17 -3.18 17.29 9.66
CA MET A 17 -3.15 18.50 8.85
C MET A 17 -2.91 19.70 9.77
N THR A 18 -2.37 20.79 9.23
CA THR A 18 -2.30 22.06 9.97
C THR A 18 -3.70 22.53 10.40
N GLU A 19 -3.78 23.41 11.40
CA GLU A 19 -5.07 23.86 11.98
C GLU A 19 -6.02 24.46 10.92
N ASP A 20 -5.46 25.12 9.90
CA ASP A 20 -6.19 25.68 8.76
C ASP A 20 -6.42 24.69 7.60
N ALA A 21 -5.96 23.44 7.76
CA ALA A 21 -5.94 22.38 6.76
C ALA A 21 -5.25 22.76 5.44
N ALA A 22 -4.40 23.78 5.43
CA ALA A 22 -3.70 24.24 4.23
C ALA A 22 -2.51 23.36 3.84
N SER A 23 -1.99 22.57 4.79
CA SER A 23 -0.82 21.71 4.57
C SER A 23 -0.81 20.51 5.53
N ILE A 24 0.09 19.56 5.24
CA ILE A 24 0.33 18.40 6.10
C ILE A 24 1.01 18.84 7.41
N ASP A 25 0.54 18.35 8.54
CA ASP A 25 1.22 18.52 9.83
C ASP A 25 2.25 17.40 10.04
N ARG A 26 3.51 17.70 9.70
CA ARG A 26 4.62 16.73 9.82
C ARG A 26 4.91 16.34 11.26
N ASP A 27 4.82 17.29 12.19
CA ASP A 27 5.08 17.03 13.61
C ASP A 27 3.97 16.15 14.20
N GLY A 28 2.72 16.41 13.80
CA GLY A 28 1.58 15.56 14.11
C GLY A 28 1.72 14.14 13.56
N ILE A 29 2.19 13.98 12.32
CA ILE A 29 2.49 12.65 11.74
C ILE A 29 3.56 11.94 12.55
N ALA A 30 4.68 12.61 12.86
CA ALA A 30 5.77 12.02 13.61
C ALA A 30 5.32 11.56 15.01
N ALA A 31 4.54 12.39 15.71
CA ALA A 31 3.97 12.06 17.00
C ALA A 31 3.02 10.86 16.93
N LEU A 32 2.19 10.77 15.88
CA LEU A 32 1.26 9.65 15.70
C LEU A 32 1.99 8.34 15.37
N VAL A 33 3.06 8.41 14.56
CA VAL A 33 3.93 7.25 14.29
C VAL A 33 4.57 6.75 15.58
N GLU A 34 5.15 7.65 16.39
CA GLU A 34 5.76 7.26 17.68
C GLU A 34 4.73 6.62 18.61
N TRP A 35 3.54 7.23 18.73
CA TRP A 35 2.46 6.67 19.54
C TRP A 35 2.09 5.24 19.12
N HIS A 36 2.00 4.96 17.82
CA HIS A 36 1.72 3.62 17.32
C HIS A 36 2.83 2.61 17.62
N ILE A 37 4.10 3.05 17.57
CA ILE A 37 5.26 2.26 17.94
C ILE A 37 5.20 1.90 19.43
N GLU A 38 4.97 2.89 20.30
CA GLU A 38 4.82 2.70 21.75
C GLU A 38 3.63 1.79 22.09
N ALA A 39 2.53 1.90 21.34
CA ALA A 39 1.35 1.05 21.50
C ALA A 39 1.56 -0.40 21.02
N GLY A 40 2.73 -0.74 20.44
CA GLY A 40 3.06 -2.11 20.02
C GLY A 40 2.43 -2.53 18.69
N THR A 41 2.12 -1.57 17.84
CA THR A 41 1.63 -1.84 16.47
C THR A 41 2.74 -2.50 15.64
N THR A 42 2.40 -3.40 14.71
CA THR A 42 3.40 -4.15 13.91
C THR A 42 3.74 -3.53 12.56
N GLY A 43 3.16 -2.37 12.26
CA GLY A 43 3.35 -1.62 11.00
C GLY A 43 2.27 -0.55 10.85
N LEU A 44 2.42 0.36 9.88
CA LEU A 44 1.40 1.36 9.59
C LEU A 44 1.02 1.37 8.11
N PHE A 45 -0.27 1.58 7.86
CA PHE A 45 -0.78 1.82 6.52
C PHE A 45 -1.15 3.30 6.35
N VAL A 46 -0.34 4.01 5.57
CA VAL A 46 -0.52 5.45 5.30
C VAL A 46 -1.10 5.68 3.90
N VAL A 47 -1.66 6.87 3.66
CA VAL A 47 -2.29 7.24 2.37
C VAL A 47 -3.37 6.22 1.97
N CYS A 48 -4.29 5.96 2.88
CA CYS A 48 -5.42 5.07 2.68
C CYS A 48 -6.74 5.86 2.68
N SER A 49 -7.90 5.19 2.60
CA SER A 49 -9.19 5.89 2.68
C SER A 49 -9.35 6.66 3.99
N THR A 50 -8.92 6.07 5.11
CA THR A 50 -8.91 6.72 6.43
C THR A 50 -7.86 7.81 6.54
N GLY A 51 -6.75 7.66 5.82
CA GLY A 51 -5.70 8.68 5.64
C GLY A 51 -5.95 9.60 4.44
N GLU A 52 -7.22 9.80 4.08
CA GLU A 52 -7.67 10.87 3.16
C GLU A 52 -7.08 10.81 1.75
N MET A 53 -6.70 9.63 1.25
CA MET A 53 -6.01 9.46 -0.04
C MET A 53 -6.70 10.10 -1.27
N PHE A 54 -8.00 10.42 -1.21
CA PHE A 54 -8.72 11.09 -2.30
C PHE A 54 -8.67 12.63 -2.24
N ALA A 55 -8.33 13.21 -1.08
CA ALA A 55 -8.19 14.65 -0.90
C ALA A 55 -6.76 15.15 -1.16
N LEU A 56 -5.78 14.25 -1.13
CA LEU A 56 -4.37 14.57 -1.24
C LEU A 56 -3.89 14.70 -2.68
N ASN A 57 -2.96 15.61 -2.92
CA ASN A 57 -2.16 15.65 -4.14
C ASN A 57 -0.92 14.73 -4.02
N GLN A 58 -0.23 14.46 -5.13
CA GLN A 58 0.89 13.50 -5.15
C GLN A 58 2.10 13.93 -4.30
N ASP A 59 2.30 15.24 -4.12
CA ASP A 59 3.42 15.76 -3.34
C ASP A 59 3.13 15.62 -1.84
N GLU A 60 1.91 15.94 -1.41
CA GLU A 60 1.42 15.68 -0.05
C GLU A 60 1.47 14.19 0.30
N MET A 61 1.05 13.31 -0.61
CA MET A 61 1.14 11.87 -0.41
C MET A 61 2.59 11.41 -0.15
N VAL A 62 3.55 11.94 -0.91
CA VAL A 62 4.97 11.60 -0.75
C VAL A 62 5.52 12.19 0.54
N GLU A 63 5.14 13.40 0.90
CA GLU A 63 5.51 14.06 2.16
C GLU A 63 5.01 13.29 3.39
N ILE A 64 3.77 12.77 3.34
CA ILE A 64 3.22 11.91 4.41
C ILE A 64 4.04 10.62 4.53
N VAL A 65 4.30 9.94 3.42
CA VAL A 65 5.08 8.70 3.41
C VAL A 65 6.50 8.93 3.89
N GLU A 66 7.15 10.01 3.44
CA GLU A 66 8.49 10.40 3.86
C GLU A 66 8.55 10.68 5.35
N THR A 67 7.64 11.50 5.86
CA THR A 67 7.57 11.81 7.29
C THR A 67 7.34 10.56 8.12
N ALA A 68 6.44 9.67 7.69
CA ALA A 68 6.16 8.42 8.39
C ALA A 68 7.35 7.45 8.38
N VAL A 69 8.03 7.28 7.24
CA VAL A 69 9.21 6.41 7.10
C VAL A 69 10.37 6.93 7.95
N ILE A 70 10.67 8.23 7.89
CA ILE A 70 11.71 8.86 8.71
C ILE A 70 11.38 8.71 10.20
N SER A 71 10.14 8.98 10.59
CA SER A 71 9.72 8.88 12.00
C SER A 71 9.77 7.44 12.50
N ALA A 72 9.41 6.46 11.66
CA ALA A 72 9.47 5.05 12.03
C ALA A 72 10.91 4.57 12.24
N ASP A 73 11.88 5.11 11.51
CA ASP A 73 13.31 4.78 11.61
C ASP A 73 13.57 3.26 11.60
N GLY A 74 12.82 2.55 10.76
CA GLY A 74 12.89 1.09 10.62
C GLY A 74 12.39 0.27 11.82
N ARG A 75 11.82 0.90 12.86
CA ARG A 75 11.27 0.21 14.05
C ARG A 75 10.01 -0.59 13.74
N ILE A 76 9.17 -0.07 12.85
CA ILE A 76 8.01 -0.76 12.28
C ILE A 76 7.95 -0.47 10.77
N PRO A 77 7.39 -1.39 9.97
CA PRO A 77 7.26 -1.17 8.54
C PRO A 77 6.15 -0.16 8.22
N ILE A 78 6.39 0.65 7.18
CA ILE A 78 5.42 1.58 6.62
C ILE A 78 5.00 1.09 5.23
N ILE A 79 3.71 0.85 5.04
CA ILE A 79 3.11 0.57 3.72
C ILE A 79 2.23 1.75 3.29
N ALA A 80 2.23 2.06 2.00
CA ALA A 80 1.54 3.24 1.48
C ALA A 80 0.55 2.89 0.38
N GLY A 81 -0.58 3.60 0.32
CA GLY A 81 -1.59 3.39 -0.71
C GLY A 81 -1.16 3.90 -2.08
N LEU A 82 -1.58 3.17 -3.12
CA LEU A 82 -1.50 3.55 -4.52
C LEU A 82 -2.92 3.74 -5.05
N PRO A 83 -3.56 4.90 -4.78
CA PRO A 83 -5.01 5.06 -4.91
C PRO A 83 -5.51 5.33 -6.33
N PHE A 84 -4.60 5.41 -7.31
CA PHE A 84 -4.96 5.78 -8.68
C PHE A 84 -5.59 4.63 -9.44
N PRO A 85 -6.56 4.87 -10.34
CA PRO A 85 -7.22 3.79 -11.10
C PRO A 85 -6.31 3.18 -12.17
N ASP A 86 -5.35 3.94 -12.72
CA ASP A 86 -4.46 3.51 -13.81
C ASP A 86 -3.05 3.12 -13.35
N VAL A 87 -2.42 2.22 -14.10
CA VAL A 87 -1.09 1.67 -13.79
C VAL A 87 0.00 2.74 -13.83
N ASN A 88 -0.07 3.68 -14.78
CA ASN A 88 1.00 4.66 -14.98
C ASN A 88 1.13 5.61 -13.79
N ARG A 89 0.01 6.13 -13.27
CA ARG A 89 -0.01 6.98 -12.08
C ARG A 89 0.39 6.21 -10.82
N LYS A 90 -0.08 4.97 -10.67
CA LYS A 90 0.36 4.08 -9.58
C LYS A 90 1.88 3.85 -9.60
N ALA A 91 2.43 3.49 -10.76
CA ALA A 91 3.87 3.26 -10.91
C ALA A 91 4.69 4.53 -10.65
N LYS A 92 4.21 5.69 -11.14
CA LYS A 92 4.89 6.98 -10.93
C LYS A 92 5.02 7.32 -9.44
N ILE A 93 3.93 7.19 -8.67
CA ILE A 93 3.98 7.49 -7.24
C ILE A 93 4.76 6.41 -6.46
N ALA A 94 4.60 5.13 -6.82
CA ALA A 94 5.32 4.03 -6.19
C ALA A 94 6.85 4.21 -6.32
N LYS A 95 7.33 4.66 -7.49
CA LYS A 95 8.76 4.98 -7.71
C LYS A 95 9.25 6.13 -6.83
N ARG A 96 8.39 7.08 -6.44
CA ARG A 96 8.73 8.13 -5.45
C ARG A 96 8.76 7.56 -4.04
N TYR A 97 7.83 6.68 -3.69
CA TYR A 97 7.88 6.00 -2.39
C TYR A 97 9.09 5.06 -2.27
N GLU A 98 9.53 4.43 -3.36
CA GLU A 98 10.77 3.65 -3.41
C GLU A 98 12.00 4.49 -3.02
N THR A 99 12.08 5.74 -3.49
CA THR A 99 13.22 6.62 -3.15
C THR A 99 13.20 7.05 -1.68
N VAL A 100 12.02 7.06 -1.06
CA VAL A 100 11.83 7.36 0.36
C VAL A 100 12.16 6.16 1.25
N GLY A 101 12.03 4.94 0.73
CA GLY A 101 12.28 3.71 1.50
C GLY A 101 11.04 3.07 2.11
N VAL A 102 9.87 3.23 1.49
CA VAL A 102 8.63 2.54 1.92
C VAL A 102 8.80 1.02 1.86
N ASP A 103 8.16 0.28 2.78
CA ASP A 103 8.27 -1.18 2.84
C ASP A 103 7.29 -1.90 1.87
N GLY A 104 6.27 -1.21 1.37
CA GLY A 104 5.32 -1.79 0.43
C GLY A 104 4.26 -0.82 -0.08
N GLY A 105 3.67 -1.16 -1.23
CA GLY A 105 2.58 -0.42 -1.86
C GLY A 105 1.27 -1.19 -1.79
N VAL A 106 0.19 -0.54 -1.39
CA VAL A 106 -1.17 -1.10 -1.37
C VAL A 106 -1.93 -0.63 -2.61
N ALA A 107 -2.02 -1.48 -3.62
CA ALA A 107 -2.62 -1.17 -4.91
C ALA A 107 -4.13 -1.38 -4.90
N LEU A 108 -4.87 -0.28 -5.07
CA LEU A 108 -6.30 -0.33 -5.34
C LEU A 108 -6.56 -0.95 -6.72
N GLN A 109 -7.67 -1.67 -6.85
CA GLN A 109 -8.16 -2.09 -8.17
C GLN A 109 -8.54 -0.90 -9.06
N PRO A 110 -8.56 -1.07 -10.39
CA PRO A 110 -9.27 -0.14 -11.26
C PRO A 110 -10.75 -0.06 -10.86
N PHE A 111 -11.27 1.15 -10.66
CA PHE A 111 -12.64 1.38 -10.20
C PHE A 111 -13.47 2.29 -11.12
N GLU A 112 -12.86 2.94 -12.12
CA GLU A 112 -13.56 3.84 -13.04
C GLU A 112 -14.22 3.12 -14.23
N SER A 113 -13.82 1.88 -14.52
CA SER A 113 -14.34 1.11 -15.65
C SER A 113 -14.66 -0.33 -15.24
N PRO A 114 -15.69 -0.95 -15.83
CA PRO A 114 -15.91 -2.39 -15.76
C PRO A 114 -14.62 -3.14 -16.06
N ALA A 115 -14.32 -4.15 -15.25
CA ALA A 115 -13.17 -5.02 -15.42
C ALA A 115 -13.65 -6.47 -15.36
N ASP A 116 -12.85 -7.38 -15.91
CA ASP A 116 -12.98 -8.81 -15.72
C ASP A 116 -11.70 -9.38 -15.08
N ASP A 117 -11.66 -10.69 -14.84
CA ASP A 117 -10.51 -11.34 -14.23
C ASP A 117 -9.21 -11.10 -15.01
N ASP A 118 -9.26 -11.07 -16.34
CA ASP A 118 -8.07 -10.88 -17.17
C ASP A 118 -7.59 -9.43 -17.16
N THR A 119 -8.50 -8.46 -17.24
CA THR A 119 -8.22 -7.04 -17.09
C THR A 119 -7.58 -6.74 -15.74
N MET A 120 -8.14 -7.30 -14.66
CA MET A 120 -7.60 -7.16 -13.32
C MET A 120 -6.21 -7.80 -13.20
N TYR A 121 -6.05 -8.99 -13.79
CA TYR A 121 -4.76 -9.68 -13.82
C TYR A 121 -3.69 -8.84 -14.50
N GLU A 122 -3.96 -8.33 -15.71
CA GLU A 122 -3.03 -7.51 -16.48
C GLU A 122 -2.71 -6.19 -15.76
N HIS A 123 -3.69 -5.58 -15.11
CA HIS A 123 -3.51 -4.37 -14.33
C HIS A 123 -2.42 -4.55 -13.25
N TYR A 124 -2.56 -5.58 -12.42
CA TYR A 124 -1.59 -5.85 -11.36
C TYR A 124 -0.27 -6.39 -11.89
N ALA A 125 -0.29 -7.23 -12.94
CA ALA A 125 0.92 -7.76 -13.57
C ALA A 125 1.81 -6.63 -14.10
N ARG A 126 1.22 -5.69 -14.86
CA ARG A 126 1.94 -4.53 -15.39
C ARG A 126 2.47 -3.63 -14.27
N LEU A 127 1.69 -3.40 -13.22
CA LEU A 127 2.16 -2.62 -12.07
C LEU A 127 3.37 -3.29 -11.39
N ALA A 128 3.31 -4.60 -11.19
CA ALA A 128 4.40 -5.36 -10.56
C ALA A 128 5.69 -5.37 -11.39
N ASP A 129 5.60 -5.26 -12.72
CA ASP A 129 6.78 -5.15 -13.59
C ASP A 129 7.42 -3.74 -13.53
N GLU A 130 6.67 -2.73 -13.11
CA GLU A 130 7.11 -1.32 -13.07
C GLU A 130 7.71 -0.88 -11.72
N VAL A 131 7.47 -1.65 -10.65
CA VAL A 131 7.85 -1.28 -9.28
C VAL A 131 8.74 -2.34 -8.63
N LYS A 132 9.56 -1.91 -7.69
CA LYS A 132 10.49 -2.75 -6.92
C LYS A 132 9.93 -3.12 -5.55
N ILE A 133 9.11 -2.24 -4.96
CA ILE A 133 8.50 -2.49 -3.65
C ILE A 133 7.48 -3.65 -3.70
N PRO A 134 7.32 -4.41 -2.60
CA PRO A 134 6.24 -5.37 -2.48
C PRO A 134 4.88 -4.73 -2.73
N LEU A 135 4.02 -5.45 -3.42
CA LEU A 135 2.64 -5.02 -3.66
C LEU A 135 1.66 -5.84 -2.82
N PHE A 136 0.73 -5.13 -2.19
CA PHE A 136 -0.48 -5.65 -1.60
C PHE A 136 -1.64 -5.32 -2.52
N ILE A 137 -2.53 -6.29 -2.72
CA ILE A 137 -3.76 -6.09 -3.47
C ILE A 137 -4.86 -5.76 -2.47
N TYR A 138 -5.63 -4.71 -2.73
CA TYR A 138 -6.67 -4.24 -1.83
C TYR A 138 -8.06 -4.24 -2.47
N GLU A 139 -8.97 -4.92 -1.80
CA GLU A 139 -10.41 -4.93 -2.08
C GLU A 139 -11.16 -4.06 -1.05
N HIS A 140 -12.08 -3.24 -1.53
CA HIS A 140 -12.98 -2.33 -0.82
C HIS A 140 -14.37 -2.33 -1.50
N PRO A 141 -15.27 -3.25 -1.14
CA PRO A 141 -16.51 -3.52 -1.85
C PRO A 141 -17.41 -2.30 -2.13
N LYS A 142 -17.42 -1.27 -1.26
CA LYS A 142 -18.25 -0.07 -1.47
C LYS A 142 -17.82 0.83 -2.63
N TRP A 143 -16.52 0.85 -2.98
CA TRP A 143 -15.98 1.69 -4.06
C TRP A 143 -15.74 0.89 -5.35
N GLN A 144 -16.15 -0.38 -5.35
CA GLN A 144 -15.71 -1.41 -6.28
C GLN A 144 -16.87 -2.03 -7.03
N SER A 145 -17.69 -1.16 -7.61
CA SER A 145 -18.93 -1.53 -8.29
C SER A 145 -18.74 -2.30 -9.60
N THR A 146 -17.49 -2.51 -10.05
CA THR A 146 -17.19 -2.98 -11.40
C THR A 146 -16.84 -4.47 -11.48
N HIS A 147 -16.05 -4.99 -10.52
CA HIS A 147 -15.65 -6.40 -10.46
C HIS A 147 -15.00 -6.74 -9.10
N LEU A 148 -15.35 -7.87 -8.50
CA LEU A 148 -14.76 -8.35 -7.25
C LEU A 148 -13.60 -9.32 -7.52
N LEU A 149 -12.63 -9.38 -6.61
CA LEU A 149 -11.51 -10.30 -6.68
C LEU A 149 -11.97 -11.73 -6.40
N THR A 150 -12.14 -12.52 -7.45
CA THR A 150 -12.50 -13.93 -7.31
C THR A 150 -11.35 -14.73 -6.68
N PRO A 151 -11.62 -15.82 -5.93
CA PRO A 151 -10.55 -16.69 -5.41
C PRO A 151 -9.63 -17.24 -6.50
N ALA A 152 -10.16 -17.49 -7.70
CA ALA A 152 -9.39 -17.95 -8.85
C ALA A 152 -8.42 -16.88 -9.35
N LEU A 153 -8.88 -15.64 -9.50
CA LEU A 153 -8.06 -14.48 -9.85
C LEU A 153 -6.97 -14.24 -8.81
N VAL A 154 -7.30 -14.24 -7.51
CA VAL A 154 -6.32 -14.08 -6.43
C VAL A 154 -5.26 -15.18 -6.50
N GLY A 155 -5.64 -16.44 -6.76
CA GLY A 155 -4.70 -17.53 -6.99
C GLY A 155 -3.73 -17.28 -8.16
N ARG A 156 -4.25 -16.80 -9.31
CA ARG A 156 -3.44 -16.42 -10.47
C ARG A 156 -2.45 -15.29 -10.14
N LEU A 157 -2.93 -14.25 -9.45
CA LEU A 157 -2.12 -13.09 -9.04
C LEU A 157 -1.01 -13.49 -8.08
N VAL A 158 -1.31 -14.31 -7.07
CA VAL A 158 -0.29 -14.81 -6.15
C VAL A 158 0.76 -15.62 -6.90
N ALA A 159 0.35 -16.58 -7.74
CA ALA A 159 1.27 -17.47 -8.44
C ALA A 159 2.21 -16.73 -9.40
N ASN A 160 1.72 -15.71 -10.11
CA ASN A 160 2.41 -15.15 -11.27
C ASN A 160 2.88 -13.69 -11.11
N VAL A 161 2.26 -12.93 -10.21
CA VAL A 161 2.47 -11.48 -10.09
C VAL A 161 3.13 -11.17 -8.74
N LEU A 162 2.47 -11.50 -7.64
CA LEU A 162 2.99 -11.21 -6.30
C LEU A 162 4.22 -12.05 -5.97
N VAL A 163 4.36 -13.25 -6.54
CA VAL A 163 5.60 -14.07 -6.47
C VAL A 163 6.76 -13.47 -7.29
N LYS A 164 6.48 -12.67 -8.33
CA LYS A 164 7.54 -11.95 -9.06
C LYS A 164 7.98 -10.68 -8.32
N ALA A 165 7.03 -9.90 -7.79
CA ALA A 165 7.31 -8.80 -6.86
C ALA A 165 8.09 -9.29 -5.61
N ARG A 166 7.91 -10.55 -5.22
CA ARG A 166 8.61 -11.26 -4.14
C ARG A 166 10.08 -11.60 -4.36
N ARG A 167 10.71 -11.35 -5.51
CA ARG A 167 12.17 -11.53 -5.62
C ARG A 167 12.98 -10.63 -4.66
N GLN A 168 12.31 -9.76 -3.89
CA GLN A 168 12.92 -8.98 -2.82
C GLN A 168 12.63 -9.47 -1.38
N LEU A 169 11.63 -10.32 -1.06
CA LEU A 169 11.25 -10.63 0.35
C LEU A 169 10.64 -12.04 0.60
N SER A 170 10.99 -12.67 1.74
CA SER A 170 10.85 -14.11 2.03
C SER A 170 9.59 -14.58 2.80
N SER A 171 9.23 -15.86 2.62
CA SER A 171 8.45 -16.81 3.46
C SER A 171 6.94 -16.66 3.78
N VAL A 172 6.24 -15.55 3.49
CA VAL A 172 4.82 -15.40 3.95
C VAL A 172 3.76 -16.12 3.10
N ASN A 173 3.54 -15.73 1.84
CA ASN A 173 2.59 -16.38 0.91
C ASN A 173 2.89 -17.87 0.61
N GLN A 174 4.02 -18.44 1.06
CA GLN A 174 4.21 -19.90 0.98
C GLN A 174 3.20 -20.63 1.87
N ARG A 175 2.88 -20.08 3.05
CA ARG A 175 1.98 -20.73 4.02
C ARG A 175 0.49 -20.66 3.64
N LEU A 176 0.06 -19.59 2.96
CA LEU A 176 -1.32 -19.50 2.46
C LEU A 176 -1.57 -20.46 1.28
N CYS A 177 -0.55 -20.70 0.45
CA CYS A 177 -0.65 -21.65 -0.66
C CYS A 177 -0.41 -23.11 -0.24
N SER A 178 0.35 -23.37 0.82
CA SER A 178 0.65 -24.73 1.30
C SER A 178 -0.39 -25.29 2.27
N GLN A 179 -1.49 -24.58 2.53
CA GLN A 179 -2.63 -25.06 3.33
C GLN A 179 -3.78 -25.62 2.46
N ARG A 180 -3.46 -26.06 1.23
CA ARG A 180 -4.35 -26.89 0.41
C ARG A 180 -3.73 -28.25 0.18
#